data_AF-A0A7C3IWF6-F1
#
_entry.id   AF-A0A7C3IWF6-F1
#
_cell.length_a   1.000
_cell.length_b   1.000
_cell.length_c   1.000
_cell.angle_alpha   90.00
_cell.angle_beta   90.00
_cell.angle_gamma   90.00
#
_symmetry.space_group_name_H-M   'P 1'
#
loop_
_entity.id
_entity.type
_entity.pdbx_description
1 polymer ?
#
loop_
_entity_poly.entity_id
_entity_poly.type
_entity_poly.pdbx_seq_one_letter_code
_entity_poly.pdbx_strand_id
1 'polypeptide(L)'
;MKKNITIISFCFLLLLGFSILLAMSDDYSVRITRKGQDLYKVDNSSIYIKTRYCYEYPYGEDAILKYSGYGYNKGKLIFKNGKQYDIEEIFEGVEAKRGTMALTRRGNIEEVEIILVPTTLR
;
A
#
# COMPACT_ATOMS: atom_id res chain seq x y z
N MET A 1 33.04 -6.16 -42.23
CA MET A 1 32.73 -6.88 -40.97
C MET A 1 32.73 -5.99 -39.73
N LYS A 2 33.68 -5.05 -39.55
CA LYS A 2 33.74 -4.17 -38.35
C LYS A 2 32.53 -3.22 -38.15
N LYS A 3 31.92 -2.69 -39.23
CA LYS A 3 30.72 -1.82 -39.15
C LYS A 3 29.49 -2.50 -38.52
N ASN A 4 29.30 -3.80 -38.78
CA ASN A 4 28.17 -4.55 -38.25
C ASN A 4 28.34 -4.83 -36.76
N ILE A 5 29.59 -5.02 -36.29
CA ILE A 5 29.91 -5.22 -34.86
C ILE A 5 29.64 -3.93 -34.06
N THR A 6 29.99 -2.76 -34.58
CA THR A 6 29.68 -1.47 -33.93
C THR A 6 28.18 -1.19 -33.85
N ILE A 7 27.40 -1.59 -34.85
CA ILE A 7 25.93 -1.42 -34.86
C ILE A 7 25.27 -2.38 -33.85
N ILE A 8 25.71 -3.64 -33.80
CA ILE A 8 25.21 -4.62 -32.82
C ILE A 8 25.57 -4.17 -31.39
N SER A 9 26.78 -3.66 -31.17
CA SER A 9 27.21 -3.11 -29.88
C SER A 9 26.38 -1.90 -29.45
N PHE A 10 25.99 -1.04 -30.39
CA PHE A 10 25.15 0.13 -30.11
C PHE A 10 23.70 -0.25 -29.80
N CYS A 11 23.13 -1.22 -30.53
CA CYS A 11 21.80 -1.78 -30.22
C CYS A 11 21.77 -2.48 -28.86
N PHE A 12 22.85 -3.17 -28.47
CA PHE A 12 22.94 -3.82 -27.16
C PHE A 12 22.99 -2.79 -26.01
N LEU A 13 23.70 -1.67 -26.20
CA LEU A 13 23.71 -0.56 -25.25
C LEU A 13 22.35 0.14 -25.12
N LEU A 14 21.62 0.30 -26.24
CA LEU A 14 20.27 0.87 -26.24
C LEU A 14 19.27 -0.05 -25.52
N LEU A 15 19.37 -1.37 -25.68
CA LEU A 15 18.55 -2.34 -24.97
C LEU A 15 18.81 -2.35 -23.46
N LEU A 16 20.07 -2.24 -23.04
CA LEU A 16 20.44 -2.09 -21.62
C LEU A 16 19.93 -0.77 -21.01
N GLY A 17 19.95 0.32 -21.77
CA GLY A 17 19.39 1.60 -21.33
C GLY A 17 17.87 1.57 -21.15
N PHE A 18 17.16 0.83 -22.01
CA PHE A 18 15.70 0.75 -21.99
C PHE A 18 15.17 -0.07 -20.80
N SER A 19 15.92 -1.07 -20.32
CA SER A 19 15.52 -1.88 -19.16
C SER A 19 15.48 -1.11 -17.82
N ILE A 20 16.23 0.00 -17.68
CA ILE A 20 16.32 0.76 -16.43
C ILE A 20 15.05 1.61 -16.19
N LEU A 21 14.33 1.97 -17.26
CA LEU A 21 13.12 2.81 -17.18
C LEU A 21 11.88 2.07 -16.66
N LEU A 22 11.90 0.73 -16.63
CA LEU A 22 10.74 -0.09 -16.22
C LEU A 22 10.72 -0.41 -14.72
N ALA A 23 11.71 0.03 -13.94
CA ALA A 23 11.80 -0.24 -12.52
C ALA A 23 11.21 0.90 -11.68
N MET A 24 9.94 1.25 -11.87
CA MET A 24 9.23 2.15 -10.96
C MET A 24 8.49 1.31 -9.90
N SER A 25 9.10 1.19 -8.72
CA SER A 25 8.37 0.80 -7.49
C SER A 25 7.87 2.09 -6.87
N ASP A 26 6.55 2.31 -6.88
CA ASP A 26 5.97 3.49 -6.25
C ASP A 26 5.97 3.30 -4.73
N ASP A 27 6.99 3.88 -4.10
CA ASP A 27 7.09 4.04 -2.67
C ASP A 27 6.43 5.37 -2.29
N TYR A 28 5.31 5.31 -1.57
CA TYR A 28 4.56 6.51 -1.17
C TYR A 28 5.00 6.98 0.22
N SER A 29 5.40 8.25 0.33
CA SER A 29 5.54 8.91 1.64
C SER A 29 4.15 9.32 2.13
N VAL A 30 3.71 8.72 3.23
CA VAL A 30 2.37 8.91 3.79
C VAL A 30 2.44 9.28 5.26
N ARG A 31 1.43 9.98 5.75
CA ARG A 31 1.25 10.24 7.19
C ARG A 31 0.12 9.34 7.70
N ILE A 32 0.36 8.60 8.77
CA ILE A 32 -0.56 7.57 9.26
C ILE A 32 -0.95 7.75 10.71
N THR A 33 -2.19 7.33 11.01
CA THR A 33 -2.76 7.29 12.35
C THR A 33 -3.36 5.92 12.63
N ARG A 34 -3.04 5.32 13.77
CA ARG A 34 -3.64 4.03 14.18
C ARG A 34 -5.14 4.19 14.44
N LYS A 35 -5.94 3.24 13.96
CA LYS A 35 -7.40 3.16 14.17
C LYS A 35 -7.84 1.89 14.88
N GLY A 36 -7.05 0.83 14.82
CA GLY A 36 -7.33 -0.43 15.50
C GLY A 36 -6.10 -1.32 15.56
N GLN A 37 -6.26 -2.55 16.02
CA GLN A 37 -5.19 -3.54 15.93
C GLN A 37 -4.83 -3.76 14.45
N ASP A 38 -3.55 -3.56 14.13
CA ASP A 38 -2.99 -3.65 12.79
C ASP A 38 -3.62 -2.72 11.73
N LEU A 39 -4.52 -1.81 12.11
CA LEU A 39 -5.27 -0.97 11.18
C LEU A 39 -4.85 0.49 11.31
N TYR A 40 -4.39 1.06 10.20
CA TYR A 40 -3.86 2.41 10.11
C TYR A 40 -4.61 3.18 9.03
N LYS A 41 -4.99 4.43 9.32
CA LYS A 41 -5.55 5.36 8.34
C LYS A 41 -4.42 6.19 7.75
N VAL A 42 -4.42 6.40 6.45
CA VAL A 42 -3.62 7.45 5.82
C VAL A 42 -4.35 8.78 6.01
N ASP A 43 -3.69 9.71 6.69
CA ASP A 43 -4.25 11.03 7.03
C ASP A 43 -4.65 11.77 5.75
N ASN A 44 -5.74 12.55 5.82
CA ASN A 44 -6.29 13.32 4.69
C ASN A 44 -6.65 12.49 3.44
N SER A 45 -6.81 11.17 3.56
CA SER A 45 -7.33 10.29 2.49
C SER A 45 -8.43 9.35 2.99
N SER A 46 -9.09 8.65 2.07
CA SER A 46 -9.99 7.53 2.36
C SER A 46 -9.26 6.20 2.56
N ILE A 47 -7.92 6.16 2.48
CA ILE A 47 -7.16 4.90 2.49
C ILE A 47 -6.90 4.40 3.91
N TYR A 48 -7.11 3.10 4.09
CA TYR A 48 -6.76 2.35 5.29
C TYR A 48 -5.83 1.20 4.92
N ILE A 49 -4.84 0.95 5.78
CA ILE A 49 -3.83 -0.08 5.60
C ILE A 49 -3.95 -1.05 6.77
N LYS A 50 -4.17 -2.32 6.47
CA LYS A 50 -4.10 -3.40 7.45
C LYS A 50 -2.77 -4.12 7.33
N THR A 51 -2.00 -4.13 8.40
CA THR A 51 -0.74 -4.87 8.50
C THR A 51 -0.94 -6.24 9.13
N ARG A 52 0.13 -7.03 9.21
CA ARG A 52 0.17 -8.30 9.95
C ARG A 52 0.97 -8.11 11.23
N TYR A 53 0.36 -8.39 12.39
CA TYR A 53 1.03 -8.49 13.70
C TYR A 53 1.87 -7.25 14.07
N CYS A 54 1.29 -6.07 13.92
CA CYS A 54 1.95 -4.79 14.13
C CYS A 54 1.61 -4.18 15.50
N TYR A 55 2.64 -3.72 16.19
CA TYR A 55 2.54 -3.16 17.54
C TYR A 55 2.97 -1.70 17.60
N GLU A 56 2.92 -0.98 16.47
CA GLU A 56 3.22 0.44 16.40
C GLU A 56 1.95 1.29 16.61
N TYR A 57 2.11 2.43 17.31
CA TYR A 57 1.03 3.33 17.70
C TYR A 57 1.24 4.77 17.19
N PRO A 58 1.44 4.99 15.89
CA PRO A 58 1.60 6.32 15.34
C PRO A 58 0.30 7.13 15.45
N TYR A 59 0.45 8.41 15.74
CA TYR A 59 -0.61 9.40 15.72
C TYR A 59 -0.19 10.57 14.82
N GLY A 60 -0.49 10.45 13.53
CA GLY A 60 -0.01 11.38 12.52
C GLY A 60 1.50 11.35 12.38
N GLU A 61 2.06 10.16 12.13
CA GLU A 61 3.51 10.02 11.88
C GLU A 61 3.78 9.67 10.43
N ASP A 62 4.93 10.11 9.93
CA ASP A 62 5.37 9.79 8.58
C ASP A 62 5.78 8.32 8.47
N ALA A 63 5.45 7.70 7.34
CA ALA A 63 5.75 6.32 7.01
C ALA A 63 5.96 6.18 5.50
N ILE A 64 6.65 5.12 5.09
CA ILE A 64 6.79 4.74 3.68
C ILE A 64 5.89 3.54 3.42
N LEU A 65 4.98 3.71 2.47
CA LEU A 65 4.12 2.65 1.94
C LEU A 65 4.73 2.11 0.65
N LYS A 66 5.23 0.88 0.71
CA LYS A 66 5.66 0.13 -0.48
C LYS A 66 4.56 -0.85 -0.86
N TYR A 67 3.85 -0.61 -1.96
CA TYR A 67 2.71 -1.43 -2.35
C TYR A 67 2.96 -2.16 -3.67
N SER A 68 2.67 -3.46 -3.70
CA SER A 68 2.72 -4.28 -4.92
C SER A 68 1.33 -4.68 -5.40
N GLY A 69 0.36 -4.81 -4.48
CA GLY A 69 -1.04 -5.08 -4.78
C GLY A 69 -1.41 -6.52 -5.14
N TYR A 70 -0.46 -7.44 -5.16
CA TYR A 70 -0.70 -8.85 -5.42
C TYR A 70 0.00 -9.76 -4.40
N GLY A 71 -0.53 -10.98 -4.25
CA GLY A 71 0.03 -12.01 -3.37
C GLY A 71 -0.43 -11.93 -1.91
N TYR A 72 0.11 -12.84 -1.08
CA TYR A 72 -0.21 -12.93 0.35
C TYR A 72 0.31 -11.74 1.16
N ASN A 73 1.42 -11.15 0.72
CA ASN A 73 1.99 -9.92 1.26
C ASN A 73 1.88 -8.85 0.20
N LYS A 74 0.96 -7.91 0.38
CA LYS A 74 0.67 -6.89 -0.64
C LYS A 74 1.67 -5.75 -0.67
N GLY A 75 2.66 -5.78 0.23
CA GLY A 75 3.65 -4.73 0.38
C GLY A 75 4.22 -4.65 1.79
N LYS A 76 4.90 -3.54 2.07
CA LYS A 76 5.47 -3.21 3.38
C LYS A 76 5.02 -1.80 3.81
N LEU A 77 4.66 -1.68 5.08
CA LEU A 77 4.53 -0.38 5.74
C LEU A 77 5.76 -0.17 6.64
N ILE A 78 6.51 0.89 6.36
CA ILE A 78 7.77 1.22 7.02
C ILE A 78 7.55 2.46 7.88
N PHE A 79 7.69 2.31 9.19
CA PHE A 79 7.42 3.37 10.16
C PHE A 79 8.65 4.28 10.31
N LYS A 80 8.45 5.49 10.85
CA LYS A 80 9.52 6.46 11.11
C LYS A 80 10.71 5.91 11.90
N ASN A 81 10.47 4.97 12.81
CA ASN A 81 11.51 4.29 13.59
C ASN A 81 12.27 3.19 12.83
N GLY A 82 11.99 3.02 11.54
CA GLY A 82 12.62 2.03 10.66
C GLY A 82 12.02 0.63 10.71
N LYS A 83 11.07 0.35 11.62
CA LYS A 83 10.40 -0.94 11.68
C LYS A 83 9.46 -1.12 10.50
N GLN A 84 9.32 -2.37 10.06
CA GLN A 84 8.58 -2.71 8.84
C GLN A 84 7.65 -3.87 9.08
N TYR A 85 6.45 -3.78 8.54
CA TYR A 85 5.42 -4.81 8.69
C TYR A 85 4.80 -5.14 7.34
N ASP A 86 4.45 -6.42 7.16
CA ASP A 86 3.75 -6.89 5.96
C ASP A 86 2.35 -6.30 5.89
N ILE A 87 1.94 -5.89 4.69
CA ILE A 87 0.58 -5.43 4.41
C ILE A 87 -0.28 -6.66 4.08
N GLU A 88 -1.34 -6.86 4.86
CA GLU A 88 -2.36 -7.86 4.60
C GLU A 88 -3.34 -7.35 3.52
N GLU A 89 -3.86 -6.14 3.69
CA GLU A 89 -4.89 -5.59 2.84
C GLU A 89 -4.89 -4.05 2.85
N ILE A 90 -5.30 -3.45 1.74
CA ILE A 90 -5.62 -2.02 1.65
C ILE A 90 -7.11 -1.87 1.43
N PHE A 91 -7.71 -0.90 2.12
CA PHE A 91 -9.12 -0.58 2.02
C PHE A 91 -9.32 0.88 1.63
N GLU A 92 -10.40 1.11 0.87
CA GLU A 92 -11.04 2.40 0.81
C GLU A 92 -12.11 2.46 1.91
N GLY A 93 -12.04 3.47 2.76
CA GLY A 93 -13.00 3.74 3.81
C GLY A 93 -14.13 4.63 3.29
N VAL A 94 -15.36 4.11 3.35
CA VAL A 94 -16.58 4.84 3.02
C VAL A 94 -17.22 5.29 4.33
N GLU A 95 -17.31 6.61 4.53
CA GLU A 95 -17.99 7.18 5.69
C GLU A 95 -19.48 6.86 5.62
N ALA A 96 -20.00 6.32 6.72
CA ALA A 96 -21.39 6.00 6.88
C ALA A 96 -22.10 7.13 7.63
N LYS A 97 -23.38 7.35 7.31
CA LYS A 97 -24.23 8.22 8.13
C LYS A 97 -24.38 7.62 9.52
N ARG A 98 -24.44 8.47 10.54
CA ARG A 98 -24.72 8.03 11.92
C ARG A 98 -26.01 7.20 11.97
N GLY A 99 -26.01 6.12 12.75
CA GLY A 99 -27.11 5.14 12.80
C GLY A 99 -27.08 4.11 11.67
N THR A 100 -26.08 4.11 10.79
CA THR A 100 -25.90 3.02 9.81
C THR A 100 -25.57 1.73 10.53
N MET A 101 -26.30 0.66 10.22
CA MET A 101 -26.10 -0.66 10.80
C MET A 101 -25.53 -1.63 9.78
N ALA A 102 -24.57 -2.46 10.20
CA ALA A 102 -24.05 -3.59 9.44
C ALA A 102 -24.56 -4.91 10.02
N LEU A 103 -25.01 -5.82 9.14
CA LEU A 103 -25.25 -7.22 9.49
C LEU A 103 -23.94 -8.00 9.31
N THR A 104 -23.39 -8.51 10.41
CA THR A 104 -22.17 -9.30 10.40
C THR A 104 -22.42 -10.72 9.87
N ARG A 105 -21.35 -11.41 9.47
CA ARG A 105 -21.42 -12.82 9.04
C ARG A 105 -21.97 -13.78 10.10
N ARG A 106 -21.90 -13.41 11.39
CA ARG A 106 -22.43 -14.21 12.51
C ARG A 106 -23.91 -13.89 12.82
N GLY A 107 -24.53 -12.99 12.07
CA GLY A 107 -25.92 -12.56 12.29
C GLY A 107 -26.09 -11.43 13.30
N ASN A 108 -25.01 -10.91 13.89
CA ASN A 108 -25.07 -9.74 14.77
C ASN A 108 -25.30 -8.47 13.95
N ILE A 109 -26.02 -7.51 14.52
CA ILE A 109 -26.22 -6.18 13.95
C ILE A 109 -25.36 -5.19 14.76
N GLU A 110 -24.47 -4.47 14.09
CA GLU A 110 -23.53 -3.53 14.70
C GLU A 110 -23.63 -2.15 14.03
N GLU A 111 -23.64 -1.06 14.80
CA GLU A 111 -23.56 0.29 14.23
C GLU A 111 -22.16 0.53 13.67
N VAL A 112 -22.07 1.10 12.47
CA VAL A 112 -20.81 1.36 11.79
C VAL A 112 -20.70 2.82 11.38
N GLU A 113 -19.53 3.41 11.61
CA GLU A 113 -19.19 4.76 11.17
C GLU A 113 -18.45 4.76 9.83
N ILE A 114 -17.69 3.70 9.55
CA ILE A 114 -16.87 3.56 8.34
C ILE A 114 -16.98 2.13 7.83
N ILE A 115 -17.24 1.98 6.52
CA ILE A 115 -17.23 0.70 5.82
C ILE A 115 -15.90 0.57 5.08
N LEU A 116 -15.14 -0.49 5.37
CA LEU A 116 -13.87 -0.77 4.72
C LEU A 116 -14.07 -1.68 3.51
N VAL A 117 -13.79 -1.16 2.32
CA VAL A 117 -13.92 -1.89 1.04
C VAL A 117 -12.53 -2.23 0.52
N PRO A 118 -12.17 -3.52 0.34
CA PRO A 118 -10.87 -3.90 -0.20
C PRO A 118 -10.59 -3.21 -1.54
N THR A 119 -9.39 -2.68 -1.71
CA THR A 119 -9.02 -1.92 -2.91
C THR A 119 -7.55 -2.09 -3.27
N THR A 120 -7.18 -1.59 -4.45
CA THR A 120 -5.80 -1.52 -4.92
C THR A 120 -5.40 -0.08 -5.14
N LEU A 121 -4.19 0.29 -4.73
CA LEU A 121 -3.60 1.57 -5.13
C LEU A 121 -3.21 1.50 -6.61
N ARG A 122 -3.52 2.56 -7.35
CA ARG A 122 -3.20 2.71 -8.77
C ARG A 122 -2.02 3.64 -8.95
#